data_AF-A0A2N2HYA9-F1
#
_entry.id   AF-A0A2N2HYA9-F1
#
_cell.length_a   1.000
_cell.length_b   1.000
_cell.length_c   1.000
_cell.angle_alpha   90.00
_cell.angle_beta   90.00
_cell.angle_gamma   90.00
#
_symmetry.space_group_name_H-M   'P 1'
#
loop_
_entity.id
_entity.type
_entity.pdbx_description
1 polymer ?
#
loop_
_entity_poly.entity_id
_entity_poly.type
_entity_poly.pdbx_seq_one_letter_code
_entity_poly.pdbx_strand_id
1 'polypeptide(L)' 'MFKPNRKFKRNYDRLYRKDPAAANVFLMLAELADENGEVKLVTPFPEEEIQRLMVTRFDDPRRYSL' A
#
# COMPACT_ATOMS: atom_id res chain seq x y z
N MET A 1 13.85 3.89 1.89
CA MET A 1 13.37 2.70 1.14
C MET A 1 12.83 1.69 2.13
N PHE A 2 11.52 1.43 2.08
CA PHE A 2 10.83 0.50 2.96
C PHE A 2 11.37 -0.93 2.76
N LYS A 3 11.64 -1.64 3.86
CA LYS A 3 12.05 -3.05 3.84
C LYS A 3 11.05 -3.87 4.68
N PRO A 4 10.18 -4.67 4.05
CA PRO A 4 9.17 -5.43 4.77
C PRO A 4 9.82 -6.49 5.67
N ASN A 5 9.43 -6.51 6.95
CA ASN A 5 9.85 -7.56 7.88
C ASN A 5 8.91 -8.78 7.81
N ARG A 6 9.28 -9.89 8.48
CA ARG A 6 8.50 -11.13 8.48
C ARG A 6 7.05 -10.94 8.96
N LYS A 7 6.82 -10.04 9.93
CA LYS A 7 5.48 -9.73 10.45
C LYS A 7 4.64 -9.01 9.39
N PHE A 8 5.23 -8.04 8.70
CA PHE A 8 4.60 -7.31 7.60
C PHE A 8 4.20 -8.27 6.48
N LYS A 9 5.14 -9.11 6.01
CA LYS A 9 4.88 -10.09 4.95
C LYS A 9 3.71 -11.01 5.29
N ARG A 10 3.68 -11.54 6.52
CA ARG A 10 2.56 -12.38 6.97
C ARG A 10 1.21 -11.65 6.95
N ASN A 11 1.19 -10.37 7.31
CA ASN A 11 -0.04 -9.58 7.29
C ASN A 11 -0.49 -9.27 5.86
N TYR A 12 0.46 -8.91 4.99
CA TYR A 12 0.22 -8.71 3.57
C TYR A 12 -0.34 -9.99 2.92
N ASP A 13 0.32 -11.15 3.09
CA ASP A 13 -0.13 -12.43 2.52
C ASP A 13 -1.55 -12.80 2.95
N ARG A 14 -1.87 -12.55 4.22
CA ARG A 14 -3.22 -12.79 4.77
C ARG A 14 -4.26 -11.85 4.16
N LEU A 15 -3.90 -10.58 3.97
CA LEU A 15 -4.78 -9.59 3.36
C LEU A 15 -4.97 -9.87 1.87
N TYR A 16 -3.89 -10.21 1.16
CA TYR A 16 -3.88 -10.49 -0.28
C TYR A 16 -4.81 -11.65 -0.64
N ARG A 17 -4.85 -12.70 0.19
CA ARG A 17 -5.78 -13.82 -0.01
C ARG A 17 -7.26 -13.43 0.12
N LYS A 18 -7.57 -12.35 0.83
CA LYS A 18 -8.95 -11.84 1.01
C LYS A 18 -9.28 -10.81 -0.06
N ASP A 19 -8.37 -9.86 -0.26
CA ASP A 19 -8.49 -8.77 -1.20
C ASP A 19 -7.08 -8.37 -1.68
N PRO A 20 -6.70 -8.77 -2.91
CA PRO A 20 -5.41 -8.40 -3.52
C PRO A 20 -5.17 -6.89 -3.61
N ALA A 21 -6.22 -6.11 -3.91
CA ALA A 21 -6.09 -4.66 -4.07
C ALA A 21 -5.86 -3.99 -2.71
N ALA A 22 -6.58 -4.41 -1.67
CA ALA A 22 -6.38 -3.90 -0.32
C ALA A 22 -4.96 -4.19 0.21
N ALA A 23 -4.39 -5.35 -0.14
CA ALA A 23 -3.01 -5.68 0.22
C ALA A 23 -1.99 -4.74 -0.46
N ASN A 24 -2.20 -4.43 -1.74
CA ASN A 24 -1.34 -3.50 -2.47
C ASN A 24 -1.50 -2.05 -1.97
N VAL A 25 -2.70 -1.63 -1.57
CA VAL A 25 -2.89 -0.35 -0.87
C VAL A 25 -2.09 -0.34 0.43
N PHE A 26 -2.17 -1.41 1.23
CA PHE A 26 -1.42 -1.52 2.49
C PHE A 26 0.10 -1.45 2.27
N LEU A 27 0.61 -2.12 1.23
CA LEU A 27 2.01 -2.01 0.83
C LEU A 27 2.40 -0.58 0.45
N MET A 28 1.64 0.06 -0.43
CA MET A 28 1.90 1.42 -0.88
C MET A 28 1.89 2.43 0.28
N LEU A 29 0.90 2.33 1.18
CA LEU A 29 0.84 3.20 2.36
C LEU A 29 2.08 3.02 3.26
N ALA A 30 2.56 1.79 3.42
CA ALA A 30 3.79 1.53 4.18
C ALA A 30 5.06 2.05 3.47
N GLU A 31 5.06 2.11 2.14
CA GLU A 31 6.15 2.72 1.36
C GLU A 31 6.15 4.25 1.47
N LEU A 32 4.96 4.86 1.54
CA LEU A 32 4.77 6.32 1.63
C LEU A 32 4.91 6.87 3.05
N ALA A 33 4.70 6.03 4.06
CA ALA A 33 4.77 6.44 5.45
C ALA A 33 6.16 6.98 5.79
N ASP A 34 6.19 8.05 6.59
CA ASP A 34 7.43 8.61 7.13
C ASP A 34 7.98 7.77 8.30
N GLU A 35 9.04 8.26 8.93
CA GLU A 35 9.69 7.58 10.07
C GLU A 35 8.79 7.42 11.31
N ASN A 36 7.73 8.23 11.41
CA ASN A 36 6.72 8.15 12.47
C ASN A 36 5.55 7.23 12.08
N GLY A 37 5.52 6.73 10.85
CA GLY A 37 4.42 5.94 10.31
C GLY A 37 3.25 6.80 9.80
N GLU A 38 3.46 8.10 9.58
CA GLU A 38 2.43 9.00 9.08
C GLU A 38 2.45 9.04 7.55
N VAL A 39 1.27 8.97 6.94
CA VAL A 39 1.09 9.18 5.49
C VAL A 39 0.51 10.57 5.30
N LYS A 40 1.26 11.43 4.59
CA LYS A 40 0.83 12.79 4.26
C LYS A 40 0.24 12.80 2.86
N LEU A 41 -1.07 13.01 2.79
CA LEU A 41 -1.82 13.21 1.56
C LEU A 41 -2.06 14.71 1.39
N VAL A 42 -1.89 15.21 0.18
CA VAL A 42 -1.87 16.66 -0.11
C VAL A 42 -3.25 17.16 -0.53
N THR A 43 -4.11 16.28 -1.00
CA THR A 43 -5.44 16.62 -1.51
C THR A 43 -6.50 16.66 -0.40
N PRO A 44 -7.57 17.44 -0.58
CA PRO A 44 -8.73 17.40 0.32
C PRO A 44 -9.55 16.11 0.23
N PHE A 45 -9.24 15.21 -0.72
CA PHE A 45 -9.94 13.95 -0.97
C PHE A 45 -8.95 12.78 -0.93
N PRO A 46 -8.62 12.27 0.27
CA PRO A 46 -7.64 11.20 0.47
C PRO A 46 -7.85 9.97 -0.41
N GLU A 47 -9.11 9.58 -0.62
CA GLU A 47 -9.49 8.41 -1.41
C GLU A 47 -9.08 8.55 -2.88
N GLU A 48 -9.25 9.75 -3.47
CA GLU A 48 -8.86 10.02 -4.85
C GLU A 48 -7.35 9.97 -5.02
N GLU A 49 -6.61 10.53 -4.06
CA GLU A 49 -5.15 10.51 -4.08
C GLU A 49 -4.60 9.10 -3.93
N ILE A 50 -5.17 8.29 -3.02
CA ILE A 50 -4.84 6.88 -2.88
C ILE A 50 -5.11 6.13 -4.20
N GLN A 51 -6.24 6.38 -4.86
CA GLN A 51 -6.53 5.74 -6.15
C GLN A 51 -5.50 6.12 -7.23
N ARG A 52 -5.15 7.41 -7.34
CA ARG A 52 -4.15 7.88 -8.31
C ARG A 52 -2.78 7.27 -8.04
N LEU A 53 -2.36 7.23 -6.78
CA LEU A 53 -1.10 6.63 -6.37
C LEU A 53 -1.08 5.12 -6.66
N MET A 54 -2.19 4.41 -6.41
CA MET A 54 -2.33 2.98 -6.71
C MET A 54 -2.14 2.69 -8.20
N VAL A 55 -2.80 3.45 -9.07
CA VAL A 55 -2.68 3.30 -10.54
C VAL A 55 -1.27 3.66 -11.01
N THR A 56 -0.61 4.62 -10.37
CA THR A 56 0.76 5.04 -10.72
C THR A 56 1.80 4.02 -10.25
N ARG A 57 1.58 3.39 -9.11
CA ARG A 57 2.53 2.47 -8.46
C ARG A 57 2.44 1.03 -8.98
N PHE A 58 1.26 0.60 -9.41
CA PHE A 58 0.99 -0.79 -9.83
C PHE A 58 0.32 -0.83 -11.21
N ASP A 59 0.98 -1.48 -12.18
CA ASP A 59 0.40 -1.72 -13.51
C ASP A 59 -0.89 -2.56 -13.44
N ASP A 60 -0.92 -3.53 -12.51
CA ASP A 60 -2.10 -4.28 -12.13
C ASP A 60 -2.28 -4.20 -10.61
N PRO A 61 -3.29 -3.47 -10.10
CA PRO A 61 -3.50 -3.27 -8.66
C PRO A 61 -3.85 -4.57 -7.92
N ARG A 62 -4.12 -5.69 -8.62
CA ARG A 62 -4.42 -6.99 -8.01
C ARG A 62 -3.25 -7.97 -8.10
N ARG A 63 -2.18 -7.64 -8.83
CA ARG A 63 -1.01 -8.50 -8.92
C ARG A 63 -0.22 -8.48 -7.62
N TYR A 64 0.23 -9.65 -7.18
CA TYR A 64 1.08 -9.78 -6.00
C TYR A 64 2.37 -8.97 -6.18
N SER A 65 2.67 -8.07 -5.23
CA SER A 65 3.70 -7.03 -5.39
C SER A 65 4.72 -6.93 -4.25
N LEU A 66 4.66 -7.84 -3.27
CA LEU A 66 5.57 -7.88 -2.11
C LEU A 66 6.72 -8.88 -2.24
#